data_AF-A0ABC8XP42-F1
#
_entry.id   AF-A0ABC8XP42-F1
#
_cell.length_a   1.000
_cell.length_b   1.000
_cell.length_c   1.000
_cell.angle_alpha   90.00
_cell.angle_beta   90.00
_cell.angle_gamma   90.00
#
_symmetry.space_group_name_H-M   'P 1'
#
loop_
_entity.id
_entity.type
_entity.pdbx_description
1 polymer ?
#
loop_
_entity_poly.entity_id
_entity_poly.type
_entity_poly.pdbx_seq_one_letter_code
_entity_poly.pdbx_strand_id
1 'polypeptide(L)'
;MGWGGLFLSLGRPTQEQQKSCLAAADGFNYDEALHGATRPKSAVGSETSDKALVERGFFVNRSRVLIGSGADTFVRAKSALLSWRHLSLGWANVESDTPVKVGTRFCICYKEAIPWVMLPLQIAYVITDGDGKSKGGSSSSMFAFGSGTLQGHLLAGEERFSVQVDEEERVWYEVVSFSKPAHVLATLCYPYVQLRQKHFAHHSGQALIRHVATACSSAD
;
A
#
# COMPACT_ATOMS: atom_id res chain seq x y z
N MET A 1 -0.40 -24.84 -6.27
CA MET A 1 -0.18 -24.96 -7.73
C MET A 1 -0.69 -23.68 -8.36
N GLY A 2 0.17 -22.97 -9.09
CA GLY A 2 -0.24 -21.75 -9.79
C GLY A 2 -0.98 -22.10 -11.06
N TRP A 3 -2.19 -21.57 -11.24
CA TRP A 3 -2.95 -21.70 -12.49
C TRP A 3 -2.97 -20.32 -13.15
N GLY A 4 -2.44 -20.21 -14.38
CA GLY A 4 -2.38 -18.92 -15.09
C GLY A 4 -1.50 -17.83 -14.43
N GLY A 5 -0.53 -18.22 -13.59
CA GLY A 5 0.32 -17.28 -12.85
C GLY A 5 -0.29 -16.77 -11.53
N LEU A 6 -1.51 -17.19 -11.19
CA LEU A 6 -2.17 -16.85 -9.92
C LEU A 6 -1.86 -17.89 -8.84
N PHE A 7 -1.52 -17.42 -7.64
CA PHE A 7 -1.18 -18.28 -6.50
C PHE A 7 -2.37 -18.42 -5.54
N LEU A 8 -2.96 -19.61 -5.52
CA LEU A 8 -4.15 -19.95 -4.72
C LEU A 8 -3.82 -20.95 -3.60
N SER A 9 -4.50 -20.84 -2.47
CA SER A 9 -4.43 -21.80 -1.36
C SER A 9 -5.82 -22.06 -0.75
N LEU A 10 -6.13 -23.31 -0.41
CA LEU A 10 -7.41 -23.67 0.22
C LEU A 10 -7.49 -23.20 1.69
N GLY A 11 -6.32 -23.08 2.35
CA GLY A 11 -6.17 -22.54 3.70
C GLY A 11 -5.36 -21.25 3.69
N ARG A 12 -5.18 -20.64 4.88
CA ARG A 12 -4.31 -19.46 5.01
C ARG A 12 -2.92 -19.81 4.47
N PRO A 13 -2.35 -19.00 3.55
CA PRO A 13 -1.08 -19.35 2.93
C PRO A 13 0.05 -19.48 3.96
N THR A 14 0.79 -20.59 3.89
CA THR A 14 1.98 -20.80 4.74
C THR A 14 3.12 -19.91 4.27
N GLN A 15 4.12 -19.68 5.13
CA GLN A 15 5.32 -18.93 4.74
C GLN A 15 6.06 -19.57 3.57
N GLU A 16 6.07 -20.90 3.47
CA GLU A 16 6.65 -21.61 2.32
C GLU A 16 5.89 -21.33 1.02
N GLN A 17 4.56 -21.32 1.06
CA GLN A 17 3.73 -20.96 -0.09
C GLN A 17 3.98 -19.52 -0.53
N GLN A 18 4.11 -18.60 0.44
CA GLN A 18 4.43 -17.20 0.16
C GLN A 18 5.84 -17.06 -0.46
N LYS A 19 6.86 -17.75 0.07
CA LYS A 19 8.20 -17.79 -0.50
C LYS A 19 8.21 -18.35 -1.93
N SER A 20 7.45 -19.42 -2.18
CA SER A 20 7.32 -19.99 -3.52
C SER A 20 6.63 -19.02 -4.49
N CYS A 21 5.58 -18.31 -4.04
CA CYS A 21 4.94 -17.24 -4.81
C CYS A 21 5.95 -16.15 -5.20
N LEU A 22 6.75 -15.68 -4.24
CA LEU A 22 7.74 -14.64 -4.47
C LEU A 22 8.89 -15.09 -5.37
N ALA A 23 9.34 -16.34 -5.26
CA ALA A 23 10.40 -16.88 -6.10
C ALA A 23 9.96 -17.05 -7.57
N ALA A 24 8.67 -17.29 -7.79
CA ALA A 24 8.10 -17.44 -9.13
C ALA A 24 7.62 -16.11 -9.74
N ALA A 25 7.42 -15.08 -8.92
CA ALA A 25 7.17 -13.73 -9.41
C ALA A 25 8.44 -13.17 -10.06
N ASP A 26 8.32 -12.54 -11.21
CA ASP A 26 9.41 -11.80 -11.85
C ASP A 26 9.41 -10.32 -11.37
N GLY A 27 9.95 -9.40 -12.16
CA GLY A 27 9.91 -7.97 -11.91
C GLY A 27 8.50 -7.34 -11.90
N PHE A 28 8.49 -6.01 -11.85
CA PHE A 28 7.26 -5.24 -11.91
C PHE A 28 6.46 -5.54 -13.19
N ASN A 29 5.14 -5.63 -13.08
CA ASN A 29 4.24 -5.96 -14.19
C ASN A 29 3.52 -4.73 -14.79
N TYR A 30 4.07 -3.53 -14.57
CA TYR A 30 3.57 -2.26 -15.09
C TYR A 30 4.72 -1.43 -15.65
N ASP A 31 4.40 -0.38 -16.41
CA ASP A 31 5.38 0.37 -17.21
C ASP A 31 6.48 0.99 -16.33
N GLU A 32 7.75 0.81 -16.70
CA GLU A 32 8.89 1.31 -15.91
C GLU A 32 8.86 2.82 -15.66
N ALA A 33 8.31 3.57 -16.62
CA ALA A 33 8.10 5.01 -16.50
C ALA A 33 7.13 5.42 -15.38
N LEU A 34 6.36 4.47 -14.84
CA LEU A 34 5.43 4.67 -13.73
C LEU A 34 5.99 4.21 -12.37
N HIS A 35 7.20 3.65 -12.32
CA HIS A 35 7.82 3.27 -11.05
C HIS A 35 8.02 4.51 -10.16
N GLY A 36 7.41 4.50 -8.97
CA GLY A 36 7.39 5.65 -8.07
C GLY A 36 6.42 6.75 -8.46
N ALA A 37 5.49 6.54 -9.39
CA ALA A 37 4.50 7.55 -9.78
C ALA A 37 3.52 7.90 -8.65
N THR A 38 3.41 7.06 -7.60
CA THR A 38 2.63 7.39 -6.40
C THR A 38 3.40 8.22 -5.37
N ARG A 39 4.68 8.56 -5.61
CA ARG A 39 5.46 9.42 -4.72
C ARG A 39 4.69 10.73 -4.43
N PRO A 40 4.66 11.20 -3.17
CA PRO A 40 4.13 12.51 -2.84
C PRO A 40 4.85 13.57 -3.67
N LYS A 41 4.10 14.54 -4.18
CA LYS A 41 4.66 15.61 -4.99
C LYS A 41 5.55 16.49 -4.11
N SER A 42 6.86 16.28 -4.16
CA SER A 42 7.81 17.37 -3.93
C SER A 42 7.64 18.34 -5.09
N ALA A 43 7.73 19.66 -4.86
CA ALA A 43 7.39 20.72 -5.81
C ALA A 43 8.15 20.69 -7.18
N VAL A 44 8.98 19.69 -7.46
CA VAL A 44 9.70 19.53 -8.73
C VAL A 44 9.82 18.04 -9.09
N GLY A 45 9.22 17.66 -10.22
CA GLY A 45 9.70 16.53 -11.04
C GLY A 45 9.18 15.13 -10.71
N SER A 46 7.91 14.86 -10.98
CA SER A 46 7.40 13.62 -11.61
C SER A 46 5.88 13.73 -11.69
N GLU A 47 5.39 14.35 -12.76
CA GLU A 47 3.97 14.65 -12.93
C GLU A 47 3.28 13.63 -13.81
N THR A 48 3.14 12.39 -13.34
CA THR A 48 2.04 11.59 -13.88
C THR A 48 0.76 12.06 -13.20
N SER A 49 0.00 12.92 -13.88
CA SER A 49 -1.30 13.36 -13.38
C SER A 49 -2.29 12.20 -13.34
N ASP A 50 -3.26 12.25 -12.42
CA ASP A 50 -4.34 11.27 -12.36
C ASP A 50 -5.06 11.15 -13.71
N LYS A 51 -5.22 12.27 -14.42
CA LYS A 51 -5.78 12.32 -15.77
C LYS A 51 -4.97 11.45 -16.75
N ALA A 52 -3.64 11.59 -16.76
CA ALA A 52 -2.76 10.81 -17.62
C ALA A 52 -2.80 9.30 -17.29
N LEU A 53 -2.94 8.94 -16.01
CA LEU A 53 -3.13 7.54 -15.59
C LEU A 53 -4.47 6.98 -16.10
N VAL A 54 -5.55 7.74 -15.94
CA VAL A 54 -6.89 7.35 -16.39
C VAL A 54 -6.94 7.20 -17.92
N GLU A 55 -6.32 8.11 -18.67
CA GLU A 55 -6.22 8.03 -20.14
C GLU A 55 -5.45 6.78 -20.59
N ARG A 56 -4.53 6.27 -19.76
CA ARG A 56 -3.82 5.00 -19.98
C ARG A 56 -4.57 3.77 -19.46
N GLY A 57 -5.83 3.93 -19.04
CA GLY A 57 -6.71 2.86 -18.57
C GLY A 57 -6.48 2.42 -17.13
N PHE A 58 -5.75 3.19 -16.33
CA PHE A 58 -5.59 2.90 -14.90
C PHE A 58 -6.78 3.46 -14.11
N PHE A 59 -7.26 2.67 -13.17
CA PHE A 59 -8.10 3.17 -12.08
C PHE A 59 -7.20 3.82 -11.03
N VAL A 60 -7.52 5.06 -10.64
CA VAL A 60 -6.83 5.79 -9.58
C VAL A 60 -7.71 5.83 -8.34
N ASN A 61 -7.13 5.46 -7.20
CA ASN A 61 -7.77 5.48 -5.89
C ASN A 61 -7.00 6.40 -4.94
N ARG A 62 -7.72 7.30 -4.27
CA ARG A 62 -7.16 8.18 -3.25
C ARG A 62 -8.09 8.17 -2.04
N SER A 63 -7.53 7.83 -0.89
CA SER A 63 -8.23 7.86 0.39
C SER A 63 -7.35 8.57 1.39
N ARG A 64 -7.87 9.61 2.03
CA ARG A 64 -7.17 10.37 3.06
C ARG A 64 -8.08 10.49 4.27
N VAL A 65 -7.53 10.23 5.45
CA VAL A 65 -8.28 10.26 6.71
C VAL A 65 -7.45 10.89 7.81
N LEU A 66 -8.09 11.72 8.63
CA LEU A 66 -7.49 12.30 9.82
C LEU A 66 -7.40 11.22 10.90
N ILE A 67 -6.20 10.96 11.41
CA ILE A 67 -5.97 9.90 12.42
C ILE A 67 -5.64 10.45 13.81
N GLY A 68 -5.42 11.76 13.94
CA GLY A 68 -5.20 12.46 15.21
C GLY A 68 -4.34 13.70 15.02
N SER A 69 -3.66 14.13 16.08
CA SER A 69 -2.78 15.30 16.08
C SER A 69 -1.50 15.08 16.88
N GLY A 70 -0.47 15.87 16.60
CA GLY A 70 0.80 15.93 17.31
C GLY A 70 1.83 14.85 16.93
N ALA A 71 3.06 15.06 17.40
CA ALA A 71 4.22 14.22 17.11
C ALA A 71 4.04 12.76 17.56
N ASP A 72 3.44 12.53 18.73
CA ASP A 72 3.21 11.18 19.24
C ASP A 72 2.29 10.36 18.33
N THR A 73 1.23 10.99 17.79
CA THR A 73 0.34 10.34 16.83
C THR A 73 1.10 9.99 15.55
N PHE A 74 1.97 10.88 15.06
CA PHE A 74 2.82 10.59 13.90
C PHE A 74 3.76 9.40 14.15
N VAL A 75 4.46 9.38 15.29
CA VAL A 75 5.37 8.28 15.65
C VAL A 75 4.62 6.96 15.74
N ARG A 76 3.45 6.94 16.38
CA ARG A 76 2.58 5.75 16.46
C ARG A 76 2.11 5.29 15.09
N ALA A 77 1.64 6.21 14.25
CA ALA A 77 1.15 5.89 12.91
C ALA A 77 2.27 5.38 12.00
N LYS A 78 3.48 5.96 12.08
CA LYS A 78 4.68 5.49 11.39
C LYS A 78 5.03 4.06 11.82
N SER A 79 5.04 3.78 13.13
CA SER A 79 5.25 2.43 13.66
C SER A 79 4.19 1.43 13.17
N ALA A 80 2.93 1.87 13.08
CA ALA A 80 1.82 1.06 12.55
C ALA A 80 2.02 0.71 11.06
N LEU A 81 2.59 1.62 10.27
CA LEU A 81 2.95 1.35 8.87
C LEU A 81 4.12 0.37 8.77
N LEU A 82 5.18 0.58 9.55
CA LEU A 82 6.36 -0.30 9.59
C LEU A 82 6.05 -1.73 10.04
N SER A 83 5.00 -1.91 10.85
CA SER A 83 4.55 -3.21 11.36
C SER A 83 3.28 -3.74 10.67
N TRP A 84 2.92 -3.19 9.50
CA TRP A 84 1.81 -3.67 8.65
C TRP A 84 0.42 -3.68 9.33
N ARG A 85 0.18 -2.83 10.34
CA ARG A 85 -1.11 -2.76 11.05
C ARG A 85 -2.26 -2.30 10.16
N HIS A 86 -1.98 -1.40 9.23
CA HIS A 86 -2.91 -0.94 8.20
C HIS A 86 -3.41 -2.07 7.28
N LEU A 87 -2.60 -3.12 7.13
CA LEU A 87 -2.92 -4.32 6.35
C LEU A 87 -3.34 -5.51 7.22
N SER A 88 -3.52 -5.35 8.53
CA SER A 88 -3.94 -6.42 9.46
C SER A 88 -5.46 -6.49 9.59
N LEU A 89 -6.16 -6.77 8.49
CA LEU A 89 -7.62 -6.60 8.37
C LEU A 89 -8.43 -7.90 8.57
N GLY A 90 -7.78 -9.00 8.92
CA GLY A 90 -8.40 -10.33 9.07
C GLY A 90 -8.70 -11.03 7.74
N TRP A 91 -9.07 -10.27 6.72
CA TRP A 91 -9.24 -10.72 5.32
C TRP A 91 -8.08 -10.33 4.40
N ALA A 92 -7.18 -9.46 4.86
CA ALA A 92 -5.89 -9.19 4.24
C ALA A 92 -4.81 -9.20 5.32
N ASN A 93 -3.62 -9.67 4.98
CA ASN A 93 -2.45 -9.59 5.85
C ASN A 93 -1.13 -9.64 5.05
N VAL A 94 -0.10 -9.04 5.66
CA VAL A 94 1.32 -9.23 5.32
C VAL A 94 1.99 -9.88 6.53
N GLU A 95 3.05 -10.65 6.33
CA GLU A 95 3.84 -11.19 7.44
C GLU A 95 4.47 -10.04 8.23
N SER A 96 4.27 -10.01 9.55
CA SER A 96 4.62 -8.87 10.40
C SER A 96 6.11 -8.57 10.48
N ASP A 97 6.97 -9.54 10.15
CA ASP A 97 8.42 -9.43 10.10
C ASP A 97 8.95 -8.90 8.75
N THR A 98 8.06 -8.67 7.77
CA THR A 98 8.44 -8.14 6.46
C THR A 98 9.01 -6.72 6.60
N PRO A 99 10.28 -6.47 6.26
CA PRO A 99 10.88 -5.16 6.43
C PRO A 99 10.40 -4.16 5.37
N VAL A 100 9.92 -2.98 5.79
CA VAL A 100 9.61 -1.88 4.87
C VAL A 100 10.92 -1.21 4.42
N LYS A 101 11.53 -1.78 3.39
CA LYS A 101 12.79 -1.33 2.77
C LYS A 101 12.69 -1.47 1.26
N VAL A 102 13.30 -0.54 0.51
CA VAL A 102 13.36 -0.61 -0.96
C VAL A 102 13.91 -1.95 -1.43
N GLY A 103 13.22 -2.57 -2.38
CA GLY A 103 13.56 -3.89 -2.92
C GLY A 103 13.03 -5.07 -2.09
N THR A 104 12.44 -4.85 -0.90
CA THR A 104 11.78 -5.94 -0.18
C THR A 104 10.60 -6.46 -1.00
N ARG A 105 10.60 -7.76 -1.26
CA ARG A 105 9.51 -8.49 -1.92
C ARG A 105 8.62 -9.14 -0.86
N PHE A 106 7.31 -9.04 -1.03
CA PHE A 106 6.35 -9.55 -0.05
C PHE A 106 5.02 -9.92 -0.73
N CYS A 107 4.20 -10.71 -0.03
CA CYS A 107 2.88 -11.09 -0.50
C CYS A 107 1.81 -10.48 0.39
N ILE A 108 0.79 -9.90 -0.22
CA ILE A 108 -0.50 -9.72 0.46
C ILE A 108 -1.26 -11.04 0.34
N CYS A 109 -1.59 -11.63 1.48
CA CYS A 109 -2.50 -12.77 1.54
C CYS A 109 -3.92 -12.24 1.72
N TYR A 110 -4.77 -12.49 0.74
CA TYR A 110 -6.12 -11.96 0.65
C TYR A 110 -7.16 -13.08 0.66
N LYS A 111 -8.22 -12.89 1.45
CA LYS A 111 -9.36 -13.81 1.56
C LYS A 111 -10.66 -13.05 1.39
N GLU A 112 -11.26 -13.18 0.22
CA GLU A 112 -12.68 -12.82 0.05
C GLU A 112 -13.59 -13.98 0.41
N ALA A 113 -13.21 -15.17 -0.06
CA ALA A 113 -13.90 -16.44 0.10
C ALA A 113 -12.84 -17.56 0.10
N ILE A 114 -13.24 -18.79 -0.24
CA ILE A 114 -12.30 -19.86 -0.57
C ILE A 114 -12.13 -19.87 -2.10
N PRO A 115 -10.91 -19.89 -2.65
CA PRO A 115 -9.60 -19.99 -2.00
C PRO A 115 -8.98 -18.64 -1.57
N TRP A 116 -7.94 -18.70 -0.73
CA TRP A 116 -7.02 -17.60 -0.47
C TRP A 116 -6.20 -17.27 -1.71
N VAL A 117 -5.92 -15.99 -1.89
CA VAL A 117 -5.10 -15.45 -2.98
C VAL A 117 -3.82 -14.84 -2.40
N MET A 118 -2.68 -15.17 -2.98
CA MET A 118 -1.42 -14.47 -2.71
C MET A 118 -1.13 -13.50 -3.85
N LEU A 119 -0.86 -12.25 -3.48
CA LEU A 119 -0.61 -11.15 -4.40
C LEU A 119 0.83 -10.65 -4.18
N PRO A 120 1.77 -10.91 -5.11
CA PRO A 120 3.17 -10.54 -4.93
C PRO A 120 3.44 -9.07 -5.28
N LEU A 121 4.15 -8.38 -4.39
CA LEU A 121 4.55 -6.97 -4.54
C LEU A 121 6.02 -6.80 -4.17
N GLN A 122 6.57 -5.63 -4.53
CA GLN A 122 7.88 -5.18 -4.09
C GLN A 122 7.81 -3.71 -3.67
N ILE A 123 8.48 -3.37 -2.55
CA ILE A 123 8.66 -1.98 -2.12
C ILE A 123 9.51 -1.25 -3.16
N ALA A 124 8.90 -0.33 -3.90
CA ALA A 124 9.54 0.46 -4.96
C ALA A 124 10.34 1.64 -4.39
N TYR A 125 9.84 2.27 -3.32
CA TYR A 125 10.51 3.36 -2.64
C TYR A 125 10.06 3.50 -1.19
N VAL A 126 10.88 4.17 -0.39
CA VAL A 126 10.59 4.60 0.98
C VAL A 126 10.99 6.07 1.09
N ILE A 127 10.20 6.87 1.80
CA ILE A 127 10.42 8.29 2.08
C ILE A 127 10.42 8.45 3.60
N THR A 128 11.44 9.11 4.12
CA THR A 128 11.58 9.40 5.55
C THR A 128 11.75 10.90 5.80
N ASP A 129 11.57 11.30 7.06
CA ASP A 129 11.80 12.67 7.52
C ASP A 129 13.21 13.15 7.11
N GLY A 130 13.28 14.07 6.15
CA GLY A 130 14.54 14.56 5.57
C GLY A 130 14.56 14.60 4.04
N ASP A 131 13.84 13.68 3.38
CA ASP A 131 13.81 13.59 1.91
C ASP A 131 12.92 14.67 1.26
N GLY A 132 12.07 15.33 2.05
CA GLY A 132 11.08 16.34 1.63
C GLY A 132 11.31 17.75 2.20
N LYS A 133 12.50 18.07 2.73
CA LYS A 133 12.78 19.42 3.24
C LYS A 133 12.83 20.43 2.10
N SER A 134 11.72 21.11 1.84
CA SER A 134 11.76 22.45 1.24
C SER A 134 12.59 23.36 2.16
N LYS A 135 13.54 24.07 1.59
CA LYS A 135 14.33 25.10 2.26
C LYS A 135 13.39 26.25 2.69
N GLY A 136 12.72 26.12 3.83
CA GLY A 136 11.82 27.16 4.34
C GLY A 136 10.81 26.67 5.37
N GLY A 137 11.18 26.73 6.65
CA GLY A 137 10.27 27.23 7.70
C GLY A 137 9.14 26.37 8.29
N SER A 138 8.81 25.17 7.79
CA SER A 138 7.85 24.28 8.46
C SER A 138 8.28 22.82 8.37
N SER A 139 8.56 22.17 9.51
CA SER A 139 8.92 20.75 9.54
C SER A 139 7.66 19.88 9.46
N SER A 140 7.07 19.78 8.26
CA SER A 140 6.08 18.74 8.00
C SER A 140 6.79 17.38 8.00
N SER A 141 6.61 16.61 9.07
CA SER A 141 7.11 15.24 9.16
C SER A 141 6.29 14.33 8.26
N MET A 142 6.96 13.47 7.51
CA MET A 142 6.35 12.55 6.57
C MET A 142 7.08 11.21 6.55
N PHE A 143 6.29 10.14 6.58
CA PHE A 143 6.75 8.82 6.24
C PHE A 143 5.85 8.23 5.18
N ALA A 144 6.45 7.65 4.14
CA ALA A 144 5.71 6.98 3.09
C ALA A 144 6.51 5.81 2.51
N PHE A 145 5.81 4.83 1.96
CA PHE A 145 6.43 3.85 1.07
C PHE A 145 5.44 3.49 -0.03
N GLY A 146 5.96 3.20 -1.22
CA GLY A 146 5.21 2.72 -2.36
C GLY A 146 5.57 1.28 -2.68
N SER A 147 4.58 0.47 -3.00
CA SER A 147 4.73 -0.93 -3.39
C SER A 147 4.19 -1.12 -4.79
N GLY A 148 5.02 -1.62 -5.70
CA GLY A 148 4.62 -1.99 -7.04
C GLY A 148 4.22 -3.46 -7.13
N THR A 149 3.24 -3.77 -7.98
CA THR A 149 2.81 -5.15 -8.23
C THR A 149 3.84 -5.89 -9.09
N LEU A 150 4.04 -7.18 -8.79
CA LEU A 150 4.94 -8.05 -9.54
C LEU A 150 4.16 -8.98 -10.49
N GLN A 151 4.88 -9.67 -11.39
CA GLN A 151 4.28 -10.73 -12.18
C GLN A 151 3.63 -11.80 -11.28
N GLY A 152 2.43 -12.26 -11.66
CA GLY A 152 1.58 -13.13 -10.84
C GLY A 152 0.59 -12.40 -9.94
N HIS A 153 0.65 -11.07 -9.86
CA HIS A 153 -0.41 -10.26 -9.25
C HIS A 153 -1.63 -10.15 -10.19
N LEU A 154 -2.84 -10.09 -9.62
CA LEU A 154 -4.09 -9.89 -10.37
C LEU A 154 -4.19 -8.52 -11.08
N LEU A 155 -3.32 -7.58 -10.70
CA LEU A 155 -3.36 -6.17 -11.08
C LEU A 155 -1.94 -5.73 -11.43
N ALA A 156 -1.86 -4.71 -12.26
CA ALA A 156 -0.64 -4.01 -12.64
C ALA A 156 -0.74 -2.56 -12.17
N GLY A 157 0.16 -2.14 -11.28
CA GLY A 157 0.14 -0.80 -10.70
C GLY A 157 1.01 -0.62 -9.46
N GLU A 158 0.82 0.50 -8.78
CA GLU A 158 1.56 0.87 -7.57
C GLU A 158 0.60 1.42 -6.51
N GLU A 159 0.90 1.14 -5.24
CA GLU A 159 0.16 1.63 -4.07
C GLU A 159 1.11 2.24 -3.04
N ARG A 160 0.83 3.48 -2.64
CA ARG A 160 1.48 4.21 -1.56
C ARG A 160 0.64 4.20 -0.30
N PHE A 161 1.31 3.98 0.81
CA PHE A 161 0.83 4.30 2.14
C PHE A 161 1.68 5.41 2.75
N SER A 162 1.06 6.42 3.35
CA SER A 162 1.80 7.50 3.99
C SER A 162 1.11 8.08 5.21
N VAL A 163 1.93 8.57 6.14
CA VAL A 163 1.50 9.41 7.26
C VAL A 163 2.21 10.76 7.14
N GLN A 164 1.45 11.84 7.27
CA GLN A 164 1.94 13.21 7.14
C GLN A 164 1.37 14.09 8.23
N VAL A 165 2.19 14.97 8.78
CA VAL A 165 1.79 16.04 9.69
C VAL A 165 1.60 17.33 8.89
N ASP A 166 0.44 17.98 8.98
CA ASP A 166 0.21 19.28 8.36
C ASP A 166 0.64 20.45 9.26
N GLU A 167 0.42 21.68 8.79
CA GLU A 167 0.84 22.90 9.48
C GLU A 167 0.07 23.14 10.80
N GLU A 168 -1.11 22.55 10.95
CA GLU A 168 -1.91 22.58 12.18
C GLU A 168 -1.65 21.39 13.10
N GLU A 169 -0.51 20.71 12.92
CA GLU A 169 -0.12 19.50 13.65
C GLU A 169 -1.11 18.32 13.51
N ARG A 170 -1.99 18.34 12.51
CA ARG A 170 -2.91 17.23 12.25
C ARG A 170 -2.19 16.13 11.50
N VAL A 171 -2.38 14.91 11.97
CA VAL A 171 -1.76 13.72 11.37
C VAL A 171 -2.76 13.05 10.45
N TRP A 172 -2.38 12.96 9.18
CA TRP A 172 -3.18 12.36 8.12
C TRP A 172 -2.58 11.04 7.69
N TYR A 173 -3.43 10.03 7.54
CA TYR A 173 -3.09 8.81 6.80
C TYR A 173 -3.65 8.90 5.39
N GLU A 174 -2.84 8.51 4.40
CA GLU A 174 -3.24 8.52 3.00
C GLU A 174 -2.85 7.21 2.31
N VAL A 175 -3.79 6.69 1.52
CA VAL A 175 -3.61 5.60 0.56
C VAL A 175 -3.79 6.18 -0.84
N VAL A 176 -2.79 6.03 -1.69
CA VAL A 176 -2.88 6.39 -3.12
C VAL A 176 -2.45 5.22 -3.96
N SER A 177 -3.29 4.77 -4.87
CA SER A 177 -2.93 3.71 -5.80
C SER A 177 -3.42 4.00 -7.20
N PHE A 178 -2.73 3.43 -8.18
CA PHE A 178 -3.23 3.27 -9.53
C PHE A 178 -3.12 1.81 -9.93
N SER A 179 -4.12 1.27 -10.63
CA SER A 179 -4.06 -0.12 -11.08
C SER A 179 -4.95 -0.39 -12.29
N LYS A 180 -4.54 -1.37 -13.10
CA LYS A 180 -5.37 -1.97 -14.16
C LYS A 180 -5.33 -3.50 -14.07
N PRO A 181 -6.31 -4.22 -14.64
CA PRO A 181 -6.28 -5.68 -14.66
C PRO A 181 -5.01 -6.23 -15.32
N ALA A 182 -4.37 -7.20 -14.67
CA ALA A 182 -3.24 -7.96 -15.23
C ALA A 182 -3.57 -9.44 -15.43
N HIS A 183 -4.78 -9.86 -15.07
CA HIS A 183 -5.25 -11.24 -15.16
C HIS A 183 -6.71 -11.29 -15.63
N VAL A 184 -7.11 -12.38 -16.31
CA VAL A 184 -8.47 -12.55 -16.87
C VAL A 184 -9.54 -12.43 -15.77
N LEU A 185 -9.31 -13.03 -14.60
CA LEU A 185 -10.23 -12.91 -13.46
C LEU A 185 -10.44 -11.45 -13.01
N ALA A 186 -9.37 -10.66 -12.97
CA ALA A 186 -9.47 -9.24 -12.61
C ALA A 186 -10.18 -8.45 -13.70
N THR A 187 -10.04 -8.85 -14.96
CA THR A 187 -10.71 -8.21 -16.11
C THR A 187 -12.21 -8.46 -16.06
N LEU A 188 -12.63 -9.72 -15.84
CA LEU A 188 -14.04 -10.11 -15.75
C LEU A 188 -14.76 -9.45 -14.57
N CYS A 189 -14.05 -9.25 -13.45
CA CYS A 189 -14.61 -8.71 -12.22
C CYS A 189 -14.13 -7.28 -11.92
N TYR A 190 -13.70 -6.51 -12.93
CA TYR A 190 -12.97 -5.25 -12.67
C TYR A 190 -13.74 -4.21 -11.84
N PRO A 191 -15.05 -3.94 -12.09
CA PRO A 191 -15.81 -3.02 -11.24
C PRO A 191 -15.84 -3.44 -9.76
N TYR A 192 -15.94 -4.75 -9.52
CA TYR A 192 -15.86 -5.31 -8.18
C TYR A 192 -14.46 -5.13 -7.57
N VAL A 193 -13.40 -5.35 -8.35
CA VAL A 193 -12.01 -5.10 -7.90
C VAL A 193 -11.80 -3.62 -7.52
N GLN A 194 -12.35 -2.67 -8.28
CA GLN A 194 -12.31 -1.24 -7.95
C GLN A 194 -13.03 -0.94 -6.63
N LEU A 195 -14.21 -1.55 -6.41
CA LEU A 195 -14.93 -1.45 -5.14
C LEU A 195 -14.09 -2.00 -3.97
N ARG A 196 -13.42 -3.15 -4.16
CA ARG A 196 -12.56 -3.76 -3.14
C ARG A 196 -11.33 -2.93 -2.82
N GLN A 197 -10.72 -2.25 -3.80
CA GLN A 197 -9.62 -1.30 -3.55
C GLN A 197 -10.07 -0.11 -2.69
N LYS A 198 -11.26 0.45 -2.94
CA LYS A 198 -11.85 1.51 -2.10
C LYS A 198 -12.17 0.99 -0.70
N HIS A 199 -12.76 -0.20 -0.59
CA HIS A 199 -13.05 -0.85 0.68
C HIS A 199 -11.79 -1.09 1.51
N PHE A 200 -10.72 -1.57 0.87
CA PHE A 200 -9.41 -1.72 1.49
C PHE A 200 -8.87 -0.41 2.03
N ALA A 201 -8.85 0.65 1.22
CA ALA A 201 -8.34 1.95 1.64
C ALA A 201 -9.10 2.52 2.85
N HIS A 202 -10.42 2.31 2.89
CA HIS A 202 -11.25 2.69 4.05
C HIS A 202 -10.90 1.87 5.30
N HIS A 203 -10.89 0.54 5.20
CA HIS A 203 -10.62 -0.35 6.34
C HIS A 203 -9.20 -0.21 6.88
N SER A 204 -8.24 0.04 5.99
CA SER A 204 -6.85 0.35 6.32
C SER A 204 -6.76 1.62 7.16
N GLY A 205 -7.47 2.68 6.77
CA GLY A 205 -7.56 3.91 7.56
C GLY A 205 -8.19 3.69 8.94
N GLN A 206 -9.29 2.93 9.01
CA GLN A 206 -9.93 2.57 10.27
C GLN A 206 -9.03 1.72 11.18
N ALA A 207 -8.15 0.87 10.62
CA ALA A 207 -7.18 0.12 11.40
C ALA A 207 -6.14 1.06 12.04
N LEU A 208 -5.69 2.09 11.33
CA LEU A 208 -4.77 3.09 11.88
C LEU A 208 -5.40 3.97 12.95
N ILE A 209 -6.64 4.44 12.72
CA ILE A 209 -7.38 5.21 13.73
C ILE A 209 -7.48 4.41 15.03
N ARG A 210 -7.90 3.15 14.94
CA ARG A 210 -8.02 2.26 16.11
C ARG A 210 -6.68 2.06 16.81
N HIS A 211 -5.62 1.80 16.05
CA HIS A 211 -4.29 1.58 16.61
C HIS A 211 -3.75 2.80 17.37
N VAL A 212 -3.90 3.99 16.78
CA VAL A 212 -3.50 5.26 17.43
C VAL A 212 -4.32 5.50 18.69
N ALA A 213 -5.64 5.29 18.64
CA ALA A 213 -6.52 5.52 19.78
C ALA A 213 -6.23 4.56 20.96
N THR A 214 -6.01 3.26 20.71
CA THR A 214 -5.73 2.29 21.77
C THR A 214 -4.44 2.56 22.54
N ALA A 215 -3.44 3.16 21.88
CA ALA A 215 -2.17 3.49 22.51
C ALA A 215 -2.26 4.74 23.42
N CYS A 216 -3.25 5.61 23.21
CA CYS A 216 -3.55 6.70 24.12
C CYS A 216 -4.15 6.18 25.43
N SER A 217 -5.04 5.18 25.37
CA SER A 217 -5.68 4.60 26.57
C SER A 217 -4.76 3.73 27.44
N SER A 218 -3.58 3.34 26.95
CA SER A 218 -2.59 2.57 27.72
C SER A 218 -1.52 3.46 28.40
N ALA A 219 -1.60 4.78 28.23
CA ALA A 219 -0.66 5.74 28.78
C ALA A 219 -1.25 6.56 29.95
N ASP A 220 -2.52 6.32 30.30
CA ASP A 220 -3.23 6.84 31.48
C ASP A 220 -3.38 5.73 32.53
#